data_AF-A0A7V2QVI3-F1
#
_entry.id   AF-A0A7V2QVI3-F1
#
_cell.length_a   1.000
_cell.length_b   1.000
_cell.length_c   1.000
_cell.angle_alpha   90.00
_cell.angle_beta   90.00
_cell.angle_gamma   90.00
#
_symmetry.space_group_name_H-M   'P 1'
#
loop_
_entity.id
_entity.type
_entity.pdbx_description
1 polymer ?
#
loop_
_entity_poly.entity_id
_entity_poly.type
_entity_poly.pdbx_seq_one_letter_code
_entity_poly.pdbx_strand_id
1 'polypeptide(L)'
;MASWQVTATTIYCDAVDDDVTLMVYKDRLTRCVGYKKYIESITKETAKELKKRAKKLGRELRCEGPECSRVIVFRDEVFAEEAAAKS
;
A
#
# COMPACT_ATOMS: atom_id res chain seq x y z
N MET A 1 3.79 -27.53 -0.88
CA MET A 1 4.44 -26.35 -1.47
C MET A 1 3.36 -25.31 -1.72
N ALA A 2 3.37 -24.21 -0.97
CA ALA A 2 2.40 -23.14 -1.19
C ALA A 2 2.63 -22.53 -2.57
N SER A 3 1.70 -22.79 -3.50
CA SER A 3 1.62 -22.17 -4.82
C SER A 3 1.02 -20.77 -4.69
N TRP A 4 1.48 -19.98 -3.72
CA TRP A 4 1.02 -18.61 -3.57
C TRP A 4 1.55 -17.79 -4.75
N GLN A 5 0.67 -16.98 -5.33
CA GLN A 5 1.00 -16.12 -6.47
C GLN A 5 1.03 -14.65 -6.05
N VAL A 6 0.14 -14.28 -5.13
CA VAL A 6 0.01 -12.93 -4.59
C VAL A 6 -0.52 -13.01 -3.16
N THR A 7 0.04 -12.17 -2.29
CA THR A 7 -0.48 -11.92 -0.95
C THR A 7 -0.98 -10.49 -0.89
N ALA A 8 -2.24 -10.31 -0.49
CA ALA A 8 -2.86 -9.01 -0.38
C ALA A 8 -3.23 -8.73 1.07
N THR A 9 -2.88 -7.56 1.58
CA THR A 9 -3.31 -7.06 2.88
C THR A 9 -3.91 -5.67 2.75
N THR A 10 -4.88 -5.36 3.59
CA THR A 10 -5.59 -4.09 3.60
C THR A 10 -5.22 -3.39 4.90
N ILE A 11 -4.54 -2.25 4.79
CA ILE A 11 -4.02 -1.50 5.92
C ILE A 11 -4.44 -0.04 5.86
N TYR A 12 -4.65 0.54 7.04
CA TYR A 12 -4.90 1.95 7.15
C TYR A 12 -3.61 2.77 6.87
N CYS A 13 -3.66 3.63 5.85
CA CYS A 13 -2.53 4.45 5.45
C CYS A 13 -2.72 5.90 5.89
N ASP A 14 -2.01 6.24 6.96
CA ASP A 14 -1.97 7.59 7.55
C ASP A 14 -1.58 8.68 6.54
N ALA A 15 -0.78 8.33 5.53
CA ALA A 15 -0.33 9.24 4.47
C ALA A 15 -1.44 9.71 3.53
N VAL A 16 -2.54 8.95 3.41
CA VAL A 16 -3.72 9.30 2.60
C VAL A 16 -5.02 9.32 3.40
N ASP A 17 -4.93 9.03 4.71
CA ASP A 17 -6.07 8.91 5.62
C ASP A 17 -7.17 7.99 5.08
N ASP A 18 -6.77 6.91 4.42
CA ASP A 18 -7.65 5.95 3.76
C ASP A 18 -7.08 4.55 3.90
N ASP A 19 -7.95 3.55 3.76
CA ASP A 19 -7.51 2.17 3.75
C ASP A 19 -6.93 1.81 2.38
N VAL A 20 -5.74 1.23 2.37
CA VAL A 20 -5.01 0.89 1.14
C VAL A 20 -4.68 -0.59 1.13
N THR A 21 -4.91 -1.22 -0.01
CA THR A 21 -4.51 -2.60 -0.21
C THR A 21 -3.08 -2.65 -0.74
N LEU A 22 -2.22 -3.37 -0.02
CA LEU A 22 -0.88 -3.74 -0.44
C LEU A 22 -0.90 -5.14 -1.02
N MET A 23 -0.27 -5.33 -2.17
CA MET A 23 -0.18 -6.60 -2.87
C MET A 23 1.28 -6.93 -3.10
N VAL A 24 1.72 -8.08 -2.60
CA VAL A 24 3.08 -8.62 -2.79
C VAL A 24 2.95 -9.82 -3.69
N TYR A 25 3.67 -9.81 -4.80
CA TYR A 25 3.71 -10.91 -5.75
C TYR A 25 4.96 -11.75 -5.50
N LYS A 26 4.90 -13.03 -5.90
CA LYS A 26 6.01 -13.98 -5.80
C LYS A 26 7.31 -13.47 -6.44
N ASP A 27 7.22 -12.68 -7.52
CA ASP A 27 8.36 -12.09 -8.23
C ASP A 27 9.00 -10.89 -7.50
N ARG A 28 8.73 -10.72 -6.20
CA ARG A 28 9.12 -9.54 -5.37
C ARG A 28 8.51 -8.22 -5.84
N LEU A 29 7.60 -8.24 -6.80
CA LEU A 29 6.85 -7.06 -7.20
C LEU A 29 5.87 -6.69 -6.08
N THR A 30 5.82 -5.41 -5.76
CA THR A 30 4.89 -4.85 -4.78
C THR A 30 4.02 -3.80 -5.42
N ARG A 31 2.71 -3.83 -5.12
CA ARG A 31 1.75 -2.83 -5.59
C ARG A 31 0.94 -2.30 -4.42
N CYS A 32 0.87 -0.97 -4.32
CA CYS A 32 -0.05 -0.29 -3.41
C CYS A 32 -1.23 0.25 -4.22
N VAL A 33 -2.42 -0.28 -3.98
CA VAL A 33 -3.67 0.16 -4.64
C VAL A 33 -3.96 1.62 -4.28
N GLY A 34 -3.63 2.04 -3.05
CA GLY A 34 -3.72 3.42 -2.62
C GLY A 34 -2.83 4.36 -3.44
N TYR A 35 -1.56 4.00 -3.66
CA TYR A 35 -0.66 4.80 -4.50
C TYR A 35 -1.20 4.94 -5.93
N LYS A 36 -1.72 3.86 -6.49
CA LYS A 36 -2.31 3.90 -7.83
C LYS A 36 -3.50 4.87 -7.90
N LYS A 37 -4.38 4.85 -6.89
CA LYS A 37 -5.57 5.72 -6.83
C LYS A 37 -5.23 7.19 -6.54
N TYR A 38 -4.29 7.44 -5.63
CA TYR A 38 -4.03 8.79 -5.10
C TYR A 38 -2.86 9.52 -5.77
N ILE A 39 -1.97 8.81 -6.48
CA ILE A 39 -0.80 9.41 -7.15
C ILE A 39 -0.81 9.09 -8.65
N GLU A 40 -0.78 7.82 -9.05
CA GLU A 40 -0.60 7.41 -10.45
C GLU A 40 -1.82 7.74 -11.34
N SER A 41 -3.02 7.46 -10.85
CA SER A 41 -4.30 7.67 -11.55
C SER A 41 -5.15 8.68 -10.80
N ILE A 42 -4.54 9.75 -10.31
CA ILE A 42 -5.26 10.78 -9.55
C ILE A 42 -6.30 11.49 -10.44
N THR A 43 -7.58 11.33 -10.09
CA THR A 43 -8.67 12.08 -10.73
C THR A 43 -8.93 13.39 -9.99
N LYS A 44 -9.61 14.34 -10.64
CA LYS A 44 -10.00 15.61 -10.00
C LYS A 44 -10.83 15.40 -8.73
N GLU A 45 -11.64 14.35 -8.69
CA GLU A 45 -12.48 13.99 -7.54
C GLU A 45 -11.63 13.44 -6.39
N THR A 46 -10.76 12.46 -6.68
CA THR A 46 -9.84 11.90 -5.68
C THR A 46 -8.88 12.95 -5.12
N ALA A 47 -8.38 13.87 -5.97
CA ALA A 47 -7.56 14.99 -5.52
C ALA A 47 -8.31 15.96 -4.59
N LYS A 48 -9.57 16.25 -4.89
CA LYS A 48 -10.43 17.08 -4.02
C LYS A 48 -10.69 16.39 -2.69
N GLU A 49 -10.95 15.09 -2.70
CA GLU A 49 -11.18 14.31 -1.51
C GLU A 49 -9.93 14.26 -0.62
N LEU A 50 -8.76 13.98 -1.20
CA LEU A 50 -7.49 13.99 -0.49
C LEU A 50 -7.19 15.36 0.13
N LYS A 51 -7.42 16.45 -0.62
CA LYS A 51 -7.29 17.82 -0.09
C LYS A 51 -8.28 18.12 1.03
N LYS A 52 -9.52 17.64 0.92
CA LYS A 52 -10.55 17.81 1.96
C LYS A 52 -10.16 17.07 3.24
N ARG A 53 -9.65 15.85 3.12
CA ARG A 53 -9.12 15.06 4.24
C ARG A 53 -7.92 15.73 4.88
N ALA A 54 -6.93 16.15 4.08
CA ALA A 54 -5.77 16.89 4.54
C ALA A 54 -6.15 18.15 5.34
N LYS A 55 -7.11 18.93 4.81
CA LYS A 55 -7.63 20.12 5.51
C LYS A 55 -8.37 19.77 6.81
N LYS A 56 -9.13 18.67 6.84
CA LYS A 56 -9.86 18.21 8.03
C LYS A 56 -8.91 17.75 9.13
N LEU A 57 -7.81 17.09 8.76
CA LEU A 57 -6.80 16.57 9.69
C LEU A 57 -5.77 17.63 10.10
N GLY A 58 -5.71 18.75 9.39
CA GLY A 58 -4.72 19.79 9.64
C GLY A 58 -3.28 19.39 9.27
N ARG A 59 -3.10 18.37 8.42
CA ARG A 59 -1.80 17.89 7.96
C ARG A 59 -1.78 17.64 6.45
N GLU A 60 -0.60 17.74 5.85
CA GLU A 60 -0.42 17.44 4.43
C GLU A 60 -0.43 15.91 4.22
N LEU A 61 -1.40 15.41 3.44
CA LEU A 61 -1.46 14.00 3.05
C LEU A 61 -0.63 13.79 1.79
N ARG A 62 0.52 13.15 1.93
CA ARG A 62 1.42 12.79 0.82
C ARG A 62 1.78 11.33 0.88
N CYS A 63 1.44 10.60 -0.18
CA CYS A 63 1.96 9.26 -0.37
C CYS A 63 3.41 9.35 -0.87
N GLU A 64 4.34 8.78 -0.13
CA GLU A 64 5.78 8.78 -0.44
C GLU A 64 6.14 7.91 -1.66
N GLY A 65 5.28 6.96 -2.02
CA GLY A 65 5.49 6.12 -3.19
C GLY A 65 5.16 4.65 -2.99
N PRO A 66 5.45 3.81 -4.00
CA PRO A 66 5.27 2.37 -3.95
C PRO A 66 6.25 1.66 -3.02
N GLU A 67 7.31 2.33 -2.57
CA GLU A 67 8.33 1.81 -1.65
C GLU A 67 8.22 2.42 -0.25
N CYS A 68 7.02 2.79 0.18
CA CYS A 68 6.81 3.27 1.54
C CYS A 68 7.12 2.18 2.57
N SER A 69 7.51 2.56 3.79
CA SER A 69 7.91 1.61 4.84
C SER A 69 6.87 0.51 5.08
N ARG A 70 5.59 0.81 4.93
CA ARG A 70 4.48 -0.16 5.06
C ARG A 70 4.57 -1.29 4.02
N VAL A 71 4.88 -0.94 2.77
CA VAL A 71 5.05 -1.92 1.68
C VAL A 71 6.29 -2.76 1.92
N ILE A 72 7.38 -2.14 2.37
CA ILE A 72 8.65 -2.83 2.63
C ILE A 72 8.47 -3.84 3.76
N VAL A 73 7.87 -3.43 4.88
CA VAL A 73 7.62 -4.31 6.03
C VAL A 73 6.71 -5.47 5.63
N PHE A 74 5.56 -5.18 4.99
CA PHE A 74 4.64 -6.24 4.58
C PHE A 74 5.29 -7.22 3.58
N ARG A 75 6.09 -6.73 2.64
CA ARG A 75 6.86 -7.59 1.74
C ARG A 75 7.80 -8.48 2.53
N ASP A 76 8.57 -7.92 3.46
CA ASP A 76 9.54 -8.68 4.25
C ASP A 76 8.85 -9.77 5.08
N GLU A 77 7.72 -9.43 5.73
CA GLU A 77 6.88 -10.37 6.47
C GLU A 77 6.39 -11.53 5.58
N VAL A 78 5.81 -11.22 4.41
CA VAL A 78 5.34 -12.26 3.47
C VAL A 78 6.47 -13.19 3.04
N PHE A 79 7.65 -12.64 2.75
CA PHE A 79 8.80 -13.47 2.35
C PHE A 79 9.38 -14.27 3.52
N ALA A 80 9.34 -13.73 4.74
CA ALA A 80 9.76 -14.43 5.95
C ALA A 80 8.82 -15.59 6.31
N GLU A 81 7.50 -15.37 6.24
CA GLU A 81 6.48 -16.42 6.42
C GLU A 81 6.65 -17.54 5.37
N GLU A 82 6.89 -17.17 4.12
CA GLU A 82 7.12 -18.13 3.04
C GLU A 82 8.44 -18.91 3.17
N ALA A 83 9.47 -18.31 3.75
CA ALA A 83 10.69 -19.02 4.09
C ALA A 83 10.47 -19.98 5.27
N ALA A 84 9.72 -19.55 6.29
CA ALA A 84 9.40 -20.37 7.45
C ALA A 84 8.46 -21.55 7.10
N ALA A 85 7.47 -21.33 6.24
CA ALA A 85 6.53 -22.36 5.79
C ALA A 85 7.15 -23.42 4.86
N LYS A 86 8.37 -23.19 4.38
CA LYS A 86 9.16 -24.15 3.58
C LYS A 86 10.18 -24.95 4.40
N SER A 87 10.34 -24.65 5.69
CA SER A 87 11.28 -25.33 6.58
C SER A 87 10.70 -26.59 7.22
#